data_AF-A0AA39IJ72-F1
#
_entry.id   AF-A0AA39IJ72-F1
#
_cell.length_a   1.000
_cell.length_b   1.000
_cell.length_c   1.000
_cell.angle_alpha   90.00
_cell.angle_beta   90.00
_cell.angle_gamma   90.00
#
_symmetry.space_group_name_H-M   'P 1'
#
loop_
_entity.id
_entity.type
_entity.pdbx_description
1 polymer ?
#
loop_
_entity_poly.entity_id
_entity_poly.type
_entity_poly.pdbx_seq_one_letter_code
_entity_poly.pdbx_strand_id
1 'polypeptide(L)'
;MTTAKSGASAVYRRIDMSHGLMQSIVRNQIDRDEYHKMMIEKTEKVKRKVESSQYRPTRANLYVPPHLRRAKNKTTAATTTDSCPASSQSSAETSPDRLNMRRRIRERLEKQLNGKTDADLVPSMSALTLSDEPRTISQAKMALFNLSLQGADGSTSDFVIYSTDNAARTSKYIARVCGLSEEECRRLRLKIEEEQSVRMKN
;
A
#
# COMPACT_ATOMS: atom_id res chain seq x y z
N MET A 1 19.60 63.44 9.43
CA MET A 1 20.36 62.37 8.74
C MET A 1 20.45 61.14 9.65
N THR A 2 19.94 60.02 9.12
CA THR A 2 20.29 58.61 9.38
C THR A 2 20.43 58.09 10.81
N THR A 3 19.38 57.38 11.29
CA THR A 3 19.47 56.39 12.37
C THR A 3 20.11 55.10 11.83
N ALA A 4 21.24 54.70 12.41
CA ALA A 4 21.90 53.44 12.08
C ALA A 4 21.08 52.27 12.63
N LYS A 5 20.49 51.49 11.72
CA LYS A 5 19.75 50.26 12.01
C LYS A 5 20.78 49.15 12.27
N SER A 6 20.90 48.68 13.51
CA SER A 6 21.77 47.56 13.85
C SER A 6 21.29 46.29 13.14
N GLY A 7 22.16 45.73 12.29
CA GLY A 7 21.89 44.48 11.61
C GLY A 7 21.88 43.33 12.61
N ALA A 8 20.72 42.71 12.80
CA ALA A 8 20.59 41.47 13.55
C ALA A 8 21.34 40.37 12.79
N SER A 9 22.60 40.12 13.16
CA SER A 9 23.33 38.91 12.75
C SER A 9 22.58 37.72 13.31
N ALA A 10 22.02 36.87 12.45
CA ALA A 10 21.43 35.60 12.86
C ALA A 10 22.47 34.82 13.69
N VAL A 11 22.23 34.70 14.99
CA VAL A 11 23.05 33.90 15.89
C VAL A 11 22.79 32.45 15.53
N TYR A 12 23.58 31.90 14.60
CA TYR A 12 23.60 30.47 14.34
C TYR A 12 24.10 29.78 15.60
N ARG A 13 23.17 29.26 16.41
CA ARG A 13 23.52 28.36 17.51
C ARG A 13 24.18 27.14 16.88
N ARG A 14 25.49 27.03 17.06
CA ARG A 14 26.30 25.93 16.55
C ARG A 14 25.70 24.63 17.08
N ILE A 15 25.37 23.71 16.18
CA ILE A 15 24.81 22.41 16.54
C ILE A 15 25.85 21.71 17.40
N ASP A 16 25.44 21.27 18.59
CA ASP A 16 26.30 20.50 19.47
C ASP A 16 26.54 19.11 18.85
N MET A 17 27.80 18.89 18.47
CA MET A 17 28.27 17.65 17.87
C MET A 17 28.57 16.56 18.90
N SER A 18 28.66 16.92 20.19
CA SER A 18 28.89 16.00 21.29
C SER A 18 27.62 15.29 21.75
N HIS A 19 26.46 15.92 21.54
CA HIS A 19 25.17 15.28 21.74
C HIS A 19 24.94 14.21 20.65
N GLY A 20 24.25 13.11 20.97
CA GLY A 20 23.94 12.00 20.04
C GLY A 20 23.12 12.36 18.79
N LEU A 21 22.92 13.64 18.51
CA LEU A 21 22.28 14.19 17.32
C LEU A 21 23.05 13.86 16.05
N MET A 22 24.39 13.96 16.04
CA MET A 22 25.16 13.55 14.84
C MET A 22 24.97 12.05 14.55
N GLN A 23 24.94 11.22 15.58
CA GLN A 23 24.66 9.79 15.45
C GLN A 23 23.21 9.53 14.96
N SER A 24 22.21 10.31 15.38
CA SER A 24 20.84 10.16 14.87
C SER A 24 20.70 10.60 13.42
N ILE A 25 21.41 11.65 13.00
CA ILE A 25 21.47 12.07 11.59
C ILE A 25 22.07 10.96 10.72
N VAL A 26 23.21 10.40 11.14
CA VAL A 26 23.86 9.27 10.43
C VAL A 26 22.93 8.06 10.38
N ARG A 27 22.26 7.73 11.48
CA ARG A 27 21.25 6.65 11.51
C ARG A 27 20.12 6.87 10.50
N ASN A 28 19.54 8.06 10.49
CA ASN A 28 18.43 8.38 9.58
C ASN A 28 18.85 8.43 8.11
N GLN A 29 20.10 8.81 7.81
CA GLN A 29 20.65 8.69 6.45
C GLN A 29 20.73 7.23 6.03
N ILE A 30 21.37 6.39 6.86
CA ILE A 30 21.49 4.95 6.59
C ILE A 30 20.10 4.29 6.46
N ASP A 31 19.14 4.67 7.29
CA ASP A 31 17.78 4.12 7.24
C ASP A 31 17.07 4.41 5.92
N ARG A 32 17.16 5.66 5.43
CA ARG A 32 16.61 6.03 4.13
C ARG A 32 17.30 5.29 2.98
N ASP A 33 18.63 5.21 3.02
CA ASP A 33 19.41 4.55 1.97
C ASP A 33 19.14 3.05 1.89
N GLU A 34 19.13 2.36 3.04
CA GLU A 34 18.84 0.92 3.09
C GLU A 34 17.38 0.62 2.73
N TYR A 35 16.43 1.44 3.18
CA TYR A 35 15.04 1.31 2.77
C TYR A 35 14.88 1.45 1.25
N HIS A 36 15.43 2.52 0.66
CA HIS A 36 15.36 2.75 -0.77
C HIS A 36 15.98 1.60 -1.57
N LYS A 37 17.16 1.12 -1.13
CA LYS A 37 17.85 -0.03 -1.72
C LYS A 37 17.00 -1.29 -1.69
N MET A 38 16.40 -1.64 -0.54
CA MET A 38 15.53 -2.83 -0.46
C MET A 38 14.25 -2.69 -1.30
N MET A 39 13.68 -1.50 -1.40
CA MET A 39 12.51 -1.28 -2.25
C MET A 39 12.85 -1.47 -3.74
N ILE A 40 14.00 -0.99 -4.19
CA ILE A 40 14.51 -1.27 -5.54
C ILE A 40 14.74 -2.78 -5.72
N GLU A 41 15.44 -3.43 -4.79
CA GLU A 41 15.69 -4.88 -4.89
C GLU A 41 14.39 -5.70 -4.91
N LYS A 42 13.37 -5.31 -4.12
CA LYS A 42 12.06 -5.97 -4.10
C LYS A 42 11.31 -5.76 -5.40
N THR A 43 11.25 -4.53 -5.91
CA THR A 43 10.57 -4.23 -7.19
C THR A 43 11.25 -4.95 -8.35
N GLU A 44 12.58 -5.02 -8.38
CA GLU A 44 13.33 -5.82 -9.35
C GLU A 44 13.09 -7.33 -9.21
N LYS A 45 13.01 -7.86 -7.99
CA LYS A 45 12.69 -9.28 -7.75
C LYS A 45 11.29 -9.61 -8.26
N VAL A 46 10.30 -8.73 -8.04
CA VAL A 46 8.94 -8.90 -8.57
C VAL A 46 8.96 -8.84 -10.10
N LYS A 47 9.62 -7.83 -10.68
CA LYS A 47 9.76 -7.70 -12.14
C LYS A 47 10.38 -8.96 -12.76
N ARG A 48 11.48 -9.46 -12.20
CA ARG A 48 12.13 -10.70 -12.64
C ARG A 48 11.21 -11.93 -12.54
N LYS A 49 10.41 -12.05 -11.47
CA LYS A 49 9.42 -13.12 -11.32
C LYS A 49 8.30 -13.04 -12.36
N VAL A 50 7.86 -11.84 -12.72
CA VAL A 50 6.85 -11.64 -13.76
C VAL A 50 7.43 -11.97 -15.14
N GLU A 51 8.62 -11.47 -15.46
CA GLU A 51 9.31 -11.75 -16.72
C GLU A 51 9.62 -13.25 -16.89
N SER A 52 10.06 -13.94 -15.83
CA SER A 52 10.30 -15.38 -15.89
C SER A 52 9.01 -16.20 -16.00
N SER A 53 7.89 -15.71 -15.44
CA SER A 53 6.57 -16.32 -15.61
C SER A 53 6.04 -16.16 -17.05
N GLN A 54 6.30 -15.02 -17.70
CA GLN A 54 5.95 -14.78 -19.10
C GLN A 54 6.77 -15.61 -20.11
N TYR A 55 7.87 -16.21 -19.67
CA TYR A 55 8.66 -17.18 -20.47
C TYR A 55 8.08 -18.60 -20.45
N ARG A 56 6.91 -18.85 -19.85
CA ARG A 56 6.17 -20.07 -20.15
C ARG A 56 5.68 -19.97 -21.61
N PRO A 57 5.92 -20.98 -22.47
CA PRO A 57 5.43 -20.95 -23.83
C PRO A 57 3.91 -20.81 -23.76
N THR A 58 3.42 -19.61 -24.11
CA THR A 58 2.01 -19.36 -24.37
C THR A 58 1.58 -20.44 -25.34
N ARG A 59 0.55 -21.21 -24.96
CA ARG A 59 0.06 -22.39 -25.68
C ARG A 59 0.21 -22.18 -27.19
N ALA A 60 1.03 -23.02 -27.83
CA ALA A 60 1.56 -22.83 -29.18
C ALA A 60 0.52 -22.79 -30.32
N ASN A 61 -0.77 -22.71 -30.01
CA ASN A 61 -1.88 -22.84 -30.97
C ASN A 61 -2.85 -21.65 -30.92
N LEU A 62 -2.37 -20.42 -30.64
CA LEU A 62 -3.18 -19.22 -30.85
C LEU A 62 -3.09 -18.83 -32.34
N TYR A 63 -4.15 -19.07 -33.10
CA TYR A 63 -4.23 -18.63 -34.49
C TYR A 63 -4.05 -17.12 -34.58
N VAL A 64 -2.99 -16.68 -35.26
CA VAL A 64 -2.75 -15.26 -35.57
C VAL A 64 -3.15 -15.00 -37.02
N PRO A 65 -4.19 -14.17 -37.26
CA PRO A 65 -4.62 -13.77 -38.59
C PRO A 65 -3.47 -13.20 -39.44
N PRO A 66 -3.44 -13.46 -40.77
CA PRO A 66 -2.29 -13.15 -41.63
C PRO A 66 -1.86 -11.67 -41.60
N HIS A 67 -2.83 -10.75 -41.48
CA HIS A 67 -2.58 -9.31 -41.45
C HIS A 67 -1.93 -8.82 -40.14
N LEU A 68 -1.99 -9.59 -39.05
CA LEU A 68 -1.42 -9.22 -37.75
C LEU A 68 0.00 -9.78 -37.52
N ARG A 69 0.49 -10.69 -38.38
CA ARG A 69 1.79 -11.35 -38.20
C ARG A 69 3.00 -10.41 -38.37
N ARG A 70 2.86 -9.32 -39.13
CA ARG A 70 3.98 -8.44 -39.53
C ARG A 70 4.17 -7.21 -38.66
N ALA A 71 3.19 -6.86 -37.81
CA ALA A 71 3.27 -5.66 -36.97
C ALA A 71 4.27 -5.79 -35.81
N LYS A 72 4.64 -7.01 -35.42
CA LYS A 72 5.47 -7.27 -34.22
C LYS A 72 6.97 -6.99 -34.43
N ASN A 73 7.44 -6.86 -35.67
CA ASN A 73 8.88 -6.70 -35.96
C ASN A 73 9.35 -5.24 -36.02
N LYS A 74 8.51 -4.26 -35.66
CA LYS A 74 8.83 -2.83 -35.81
C LYS A 74 9.02 -2.05 -34.49
N THR A 75 8.95 -2.71 -33.33
CA THR A 75 8.93 -2.00 -32.03
C THR A 75 9.88 -2.62 -31.00
N THR A 76 11.18 -2.64 -31.28
CA THR A 76 12.22 -2.91 -30.27
C THR A 76 13.43 -2.00 -30.49
N ALA A 77 13.31 -0.72 -30.14
CA ALA A 77 14.45 0.17 -29.96
C ALA A 77 14.02 1.43 -29.17
N ALA A 78 14.04 1.36 -27.84
CA ALA A 78 14.28 2.50 -26.93
C ALA A 78 14.11 2.04 -25.46
N THR A 79 15.11 1.34 -24.93
CA THR A 79 15.28 1.23 -23.47
C THR A 79 16.28 2.31 -23.08
N THR A 80 15.78 3.47 -22.65
CA THR A 80 16.61 4.50 -22.01
C THR A 80 16.94 4.04 -20.60
N THR A 81 18.15 3.53 -20.41
CA THR A 81 18.76 3.29 -19.10
C THR A 81 19.15 4.63 -18.49
N ASP A 82 18.28 5.21 -17.67
CA ASP A 82 18.69 6.28 -16.75
C ASP A 82 19.57 5.67 -15.66
N SER A 83 20.87 5.74 -15.89
CA SER A 83 21.89 5.42 -14.91
C SER A 83 22.00 6.61 -13.97
N CYS A 84 21.46 6.49 -12.76
CA CYS A 84 21.72 7.47 -11.70
C CYS A 84 23.24 7.55 -11.47
N PRO A 85 23.82 8.76 -11.45
CA PRO A 85 25.25 8.91 -11.22
C PRO A 85 25.57 8.37 -9.83
N ALA A 86 26.48 7.40 -9.77
CA ALA A 86 27.07 6.93 -8.53
C ALA A 86 27.74 8.12 -7.84
N SER A 87 27.03 8.70 -6.87
CA SER A 87 27.54 9.73 -5.99
C SER A 87 28.74 9.16 -5.25
N SER A 88 29.88 9.82 -5.46
CA SER A 88 31.17 9.67 -4.80
C SER A 88 31.07 8.95 -3.47
N GLN A 89 31.45 7.66 -3.45
CA GLN A 89 31.58 6.89 -2.22
C GLN A 89 32.66 7.53 -1.36
N SER A 90 32.25 8.33 -0.38
CA SER A 90 33.18 8.92 0.57
C SER A 90 33.83 7.81 1.40
N SER A 91 35.13 7.91 1.67
CA SER A 91 35.90 6.95 2.46
C SER A 91 35.36 6.73 3.90
N ALA A 92 34.39 7.56 4.33
CA ALA A 92 33.66 7.41 5.59
C ALA A 92 32.54 6.35 5.54
N GLU A 93 32.13 5.88 4.35
CA GLU A 93 31.09 4.86 4.19
C GLU A 93 31.53 3.46 4.63
N THR A 94 32.84 3.20 4.67
CA THR A 94 33.41 1.90 5.05
C THR A 94 33.81 1.81 6.52
N SER A 95 33.46 2.81 7.35
CA SER A 95 33.71 2.73 8.78
C SER A 95 32.99 1.53 9.40
N PRO A 96 33.65 0.73 10.24
CA PRO A 96 33.06 -0.49 10.83
C PRO A 96 31.78 -0.18 11.62
N ASP A 97 31.71 0.98 12.28
CA ASP A 97 30.52 1.41 13.01
C ASP A 97 29.33 1.66 12.09
N ARG A 98 29.55 2.37 10.97
CA ARG A 98 28.50 2.58 9.95
C ARG A 98 28.06 1.27 9.29
N LEU A 99 28.95 0.32 9.06
CA LEU A 99 28.61 -0.99 8.52
C LEU A 99 27.75 -1.81 9.48
N ASN A 100 28.08 -1.80 10.78
CA ASN A 100 27.27 -2.47 11.81
C ASN A 100 25.87 -1.83 11.90
N MET A 101 25.80 -0.49 11.82
CA MET A 101 24.55 0.24 11.78
C MET A 101 23.70 -0.10 10.55
N ARG A 102 24.31 -0.12 9.36
CA ARG A 102 23.68 -0.58 8.11
C ARG A 102 23.10 -1.99 8.25
N ARG A 103 23.88 -2.93 8.79
CA ARG A 103 23.43 -4.31 9.01
C ARG A 103 22.22 -4.37 9.93
N ARG A 104 22.27 -3.70 11.08
CA ARG A 104 21.18 -3.70 12.08
C ARG A 104 19.90 -3.06 11.53
N ILE A 105 20.05 -1.97 10.78
CA ILE A 105 18.94 -1.26 10.16
C ILE A 105 18.29 -2.13 9.06
N ARG A 106 19.10 -2.74 8.21
CA ARG A 106 18.64 -3.67 7.18
C ARG A 106 17.87 -4.84 7.79
N GLU A 107 18.42 -5.50 8.81
CA GLU A 107 17.77 -6.63 9.48
C GLU A 107 16.41 -6.22 10.10
N ARG A 108 16.36 -5.03 10.72
CA ARG A 108 15.11 -4.46 11.26
C ARG A 108 14.07 -4.25 10.17
N LEU A 109 14.47 -3.65 9.05
CA LEU A 109 13.56 -3.35 7.95
C LEU A 109 13.11 -4.62 7.22
N GLU A 110 13.98 -5.62 7.03
CA GLU A 110 13.61 -6.94 6.51
C GLU A 110 12.56 -7.61 7.39
N LYS A 111 12.73 -7.61 8.71
CA LYS A 111 11.73 -8.15 9.65
C LYS A 111 10.38 -7.44 9.52
N GLN A 112 10.38 -6.10 9.41
CA GLN A 112 9.15 -5.31 9.24
C GLN A 112 8.47 -5.55 7.89
N LEU A 113 9.24 -5.77 6.83
CA LEU A 113 8.73 -5.96 5.49
C LEU A 113 8.37 -7.41 5.16
N ASN A 114 8.88 -8.39 5.91
CA ASN A 114 8.53 -9.80 5.77
C ASN A 114 7.37 -10.19 6.70
N GLY A 115 7.22 -9.52 7.85
CA GLY A 115 6.05 -9.67 8.73
C GLY A 115 4.77 -9.05 8.18
N LYS A 116 4.90 -8.13 7.21
CA LYS A 116 3.80 -7.66 6.37
C LYS A 116 3.77 -8.57 5.15
N THR A 117 2.83 -9.50 5.10
CA THR A 117 2.66 -10.41 3.98
C THR A 117 2.62 -9.65 2.66
N ASP A 118 3.20 -10.20 1.60
CA ASP A 118 3.34 -9.61 0.25
C ASP A 118 2.00 -9.17 -0.40
N ALA A 119 0.87 -9.41 0.26
CA ALA A 119 -0.47 -8.98 -0.14
C ALA A 119 -0.74 -7.47 0.03
N ASP A 120 0.00 -6.77 0.91
CA ASP A 120 -0.25 -5.35 1.23
C ASP A 120 0.63 -4.35 0.44
N LEU A 121 1.73 -4.81 -0.17
CA LEU A 121 2.73 -3.93 -0.84
C LEU A 121 2.66 -3.95 -2.36
N VAL A 122 1.83 -4.82 -2.95
CA VAL A 122 1.53 -4.79 -4.38
C VAL A 122 0.12 -4.23 -4.51
N PRO A 123 -0.09 -3.04 -5.13
CA PRO A 123 -1.39 -2.70 -5.67
C PRO A 123 -1.80 -3.86 -6.57
N SER A 124 -2.76 -4.64 -6.09
CA SER A 124 -3.21 -5.89 -6.69
C SER A 124 -3.53 -5.64 -8.16
N MET A 125 -2.62 -6.03 -9.06
CA MET A 125 -2.86 -6.00 -10.51
C MET A 125 -3.97 -6.98 -10.91
N SER A 126 -4.47 -7.76 -9.95
CA SER A 126 -5.70 -8.54 -10.02
C SER A 126 -6.96 -7.71 -10.29
N ALA A 127 -6.90 -6.37 -10.17
CA ALA A 127 -7.99 -5.50 -10.63
C ALA A 127 -8.09 -5.40 -12.17
N LEU A 128 -7.05 -5.82 -12.92
CA LEU A 128 -7.02 -5.78 -14.38
C LEU A 128 -7.01 -7.18 -15.04
N THR A 129 -6.86 -8.25 -14.26
CA THR A 129 -6.99 -9.62 -14.78
C THR A 129 -8.43 -10.11 -14.57
N LEU A 130 -9.23 -10.02 -15.63
CA LEU A 130 -10.39 -10.90 -15.83
C LEU A 130 -9.86 -12.34 -15.95
N SER A 131 -9.56 -12.97 -14.81
CA SER A 131 -9.17 -14.38 -14.76
C SER A 131 -9.99 -15.08 -13.68
N ASP A 132 -10.94 -15.87 -14.16
CA ASP A 132 -11.57 -16.99 -13.47
C ASP A 132 -10.48 -17.90 -12.87
N GLU A 133 -10.30 -17.86 -11.55
CA GLU A 133 -9.70 -18.95 -10.76
C GLU A 133 -10.32 -18.91 -9.34
N PRO A 134 -10.44 -20.06 -8.67
CA PRO A 134 -11.53 -20.32 -7.74
C PRO A 134 -11.32 -19.57 -6.45
N ARG A 135 -12.24 -18.64 -6.17
CA ARG A 135 -12.45 -18.10 -4.83
C ARG A 135 -12.53 -19.29 -3.88
N THR A 136 -11.65 -19.29 -2.88
CA THR A 136 -11.83 -20.04 -1.63
C THR A 136 -13.31 -20.07 -1.33
N ILE A 137 -13.90 -21.28 -1.43
CA ILE A 137 -15.32 -21.62 -1.27
C ILE A 137 -16.17 -20.37 -1.27
N SER A 138 -16.74 -20.02 -2.43
CA SER A 138 -17.71 -18.94 -2.57
C SER A 138 -18.50 -18.81 -1.27
N GLN A 139 -18.18 -17.83 -0.44
CA GLN A 139 -19.15 -17.35 0.52
C GLN A 139 -20.20 -16.77 -0.40
N ALA A 140 -21.16 -17.62 -0.75
CA ALA A 140 -22.35 -17.22 -1.46
C ALA A 140 -22.84 -15.99 -0.71
N LYS A 141 -23.30 -14.98 -1.45
CA LYS A 141 -23.94 -13.82 -0.86
C LYS A 141 -25.21 -14.31 -0.17
N MET A 142 -25.05 -14.81 1.05
CA MET A 142 -26.12 -15.34 1.87
C MET A 142 -26.70 -14.14 2.56
N ALA A 143 -27.98 -13.88 2.28
CA ALA A 143 -28.74 -12.91 3.03
C ALA A 143 -28.83 -13.42 4.47
N LEU A 144 -28.30 -12.66 5.42
CA LEU A 144 -28.32 -13.01 6.83
C LEU A 144 -29.65 -12.57 7.47
N PHE A 145 -30.06 -11.34 7.18
CA PHE A 145 -31.28 -10.77 7.75
C PHE A 145 -31.78 -9.55 6.98
N ASN A 146 -33.08 -9.28 7.15
CA ASN A 146 -33.70 -8.04 6.72
C ASN A 146 -33.76 -7.09 7.91
N LEU A 147 -33.23 -5.89 7.72
CA LEU A 147 -33.26 -4.80 8.66
C LEU A 147 -34.38 -3.84 8.25
N SER A 148 -35.42 -3.73 9.06
CA SER A 148 -36.46 -2.71 8.89
C SER A 148 -36.19 -1.55 9.83
N LEU A 149 -36.13 -0.34 9.28
CA LEU A 149 -36.01 0.90 10.04
C LEU A 149 -37.27 1.73 9.91
N GLN A 150 -37.80 2.14 11.06
CA GLN A 150 -38.92 3.07 11.12
C GLN A 150 -38.39 4.48 11.32
N GLY A 151 -38.62 5.35 10.33
CA GLY A 151 -38.34 6.77 10.43
C GLY A 151 -39.36 7.50 11.31
N ALA A 152 -39.01 8.70 11.75
CA ALA A 152 -39.91 9.56 12.53
C ALA A 152 -41.20 9.91 11.76
N ASP A 153 -41.14 9.89 10.42
CA ASP A 153 -42.26 10.18 9.52
C ASP A 153 -43.21 8.98 9.34
N GLY A 154 -42.97 7.87 10.06
CA GLY A 154 -43.72 6.62 9.91
C GLY A 154 -43.35 5.80 8.67
N SER A 155 -42.37 6.25 7.88
CA SER A 155 -41.84 5.52 6.73
C SER A 155 -40.96 4.35 7.18
N THR A 156 -41.23 3.16 6.65
CA THR A 156 -40.42 1.96 6.89
C THR A 156 -39.47 1.72 5.74
N SER A 157 -38.17 1.63 6.03
CA SER A 157 -37.12 1.33 5.06
C SER A 157 -36.51 -0.04 5.35
N ASP A 158 -36.62 -0.96 4.39
CA ASP A 158 -36.11 -2.32 4.51
C ASP A 158 -34.78 -2.50 3.77
N PHE A 159 -33.81 -3.11 4.45
CA PHE A 159 -32.47 -3.36 3.93
C PHE A 159 -32.09 -4.83 4.14
N VAL A 160 -31.69 -5.51 3.07
CA VAL A 160 -31.15 -6.87 3.15
C VAL A 160 -29.67 -6.79 3.46
N ILE A 161 -29.24 -7.42 4.55
CA ILE A 161 -27.83 -7.49 4.96
C ILE A 161 -27.25 -8.85 4.58
N TYR A 162 -26.16 -8.83 3.84
CA TYR A 162 -25.48 -10.03 3.38
C TYR A 162 -24.29 -10.41 4.28
N SER A 163 -23.85 -11.66 4.18
CA SER A 163 -22.66 -12.19 4.87
C SER A 163 -21.37 -11.46 4.52
N THR A 164 -21.28 -10.94 3.29
CA THR A 164 -20.12 -10.20 2.79
C THR A 164 -20.14 -8.71 3.13
N ASP A 165 -21.23 -8.20 3.70
CA ASP A 165 -21.40 -6.77 3.91
C ASP A 165 -20.59 -6.29 5.10
N ASN A 166 -19.88 -5.18 4.91
CA ASN A 166 -19.17 -4.50 5.97
C ASN A 166 -20.15 -3.62 6.76
N ALA A 167 -20.37 -3.97 8.03
CA ALA A 167 -21.32 -3.28 8.91
C ALA A 167 -21.12 -1.75 8.98
N ALA A 168 -19.86 -1.27 8.98
CA ALA A 168 -19.58 0.16 9.01
C ALA A 168 -19.95 0.89 7.72
N ARG A 169 -19.81 0.22 6.56
CA ARG A 169 -20.22 0.78 5.27
C ARG A 169 -21.74 0.76 5.13
N THR A 170 -22.36 -0.34 5.51
CA THR A 170 -23.81 -0.51 5.41
C THR A 170 -24.55 0.42 6.37
N SER A 171 -24.09 0.55 7.61
CA SER A 171 -24.68 1.51 8.56
C SER A 171 -24.54 2.96 8.09
N LYS A 172 -23.39 3.34 7.52
CA LYS A 172 -23.17 4.68 6.98
C LYS A 172 -24.00 4.97 5.74
N TYR A 173 -24.21 3.95 4.89
CA TYR A 173 -25.13 4.04 3.75
C TYR A 173 -26.56 4.28 4.23
N ILE A 174 -27.04 3.42 5.13
CA ILE A 174 -28.40 3.51 5.68
C ILE A 174 -28.62 4.83 6.41
N ALA A 175 -27.64 5.30 7.20
CA ALA A 175 -27.74 6.58 7.88
C ALA A 175 -27.90 7.77 6.92
N ARG A 176 -27.25 7.73 5.75
CA ARG A 176 -27.44 8.77 4.72
C ARG A 176 -28.81 8.69 4.06
N VAL A 177 -29.31 7.48 3.82
CA VAL A 177 -30.62 7.26 3.17
C VAL A 177 -31.75 7.67 4.10
N CYS A 178 -31.68 7.29 5.37
CA CYS A 178 -32.72 7.55 6.37
C CYS A 178 -32.51 8.85 7.16
N GLY A 179 -31.43 9.59 6.90
CA GLY A 179 -31.13 10.85 7.61
C GLY A 179 -30.81 10.67 9.10
N LEU A 180 -30.21 9.55 9.50
CA LEU A 180 -29.89 9.25 10.89
C LEU A 180 -28.73 10.12 11.41
N SER A 181 -28.77 10.48 12.69
CA SER A 181 -27.66 11.14 13.37
C SER A 181 -26.42 10.24 13.45
N GLU A 182 -25.25 10.84 13.71
CA GLU A 182 -24.00 10.08 13.83
C GLU A 182 -24.04 9.06 14.99
N GLU A 183 -24.72 9.40 16.09
CA GLU A 183 -24.90 8.49 17.23
C GLU A 183 -25.80 7.30 16.88
N GLU A 184 -26.87 7.51 16.13
CA GLU A 184 -27.76 6.45 15.66
C GLU A 184 -27.05 5.56 14.63
N CYS A 185 -26.26 6.15 13.74
CA CYS A 185 -25.41 5.42 12.80
C CYS A 185 -24.40 4.51 13.54
N ARG A 186 -23.82 5.00 14.65
CA ARG A 186 -22.90 4.22 15.49
C ARG A 186 -23.62 3.07 16.18
N ARG A 187 -24.80 3.32 16.76
CA ARG A 187 -25.65 2.28 17.38
C ARG A 187 -26.07 1.23 16.36
N LEU A 188 -26.48 1.65 15.16
CA LEU A 188 -26.86 0.77 14.05
C LEU A 188 -25.70 -0.13 13.63
N ARG A 189 -24.49 0.42 13.53
CA ARG A 189 -23.29 -0.36 13.20
C ARG A 189 -23.07 -1.50 14.20
N LEU A 190 -23.07 -1.19 15.50
CA LEU A 190 -22.83 -2.18 16.55
C LEU A 190 -23.87 -3.31 16.49
N LYS A 191 -25.14 -2.95 16.26
CA LYS A 191 -26.23 -3.91 16.13
C LYS A 191 -26.06 -4.82 14.90
N ILE A 192 -25.62 -4.28 13.77
CA ILE A 192 -25.33 -5.08 12.57
C ILE A 192 -24.15 -6.03 12.82
N GLU A 193 -23.07 -5.57 13.46
CA GLU A 193 -21.90 -6.40 13.78
C GLU A 193 -22.27 -7.56 14.73
N GLU A 194 -23.09 -7.28 15.75
CA GLU A 194 -23.58 -8.28 16.70
C GLU A 194 -24.45 -9.34 15.99
N GLU A 195 -25.47 -8.92 15.23
CA GLU A 195 -26.35 -9.84 14.49
C GLU A 195 -25.60 -10.65 13.43
N GLN A 196 -24.67 -10.03 12.70
CA GLN A 196 -23.80 -10.76 11.77
C GLN A 196 -22.96 -11.80 12.51
N SER A 197 -22.41 -11.46 13.68
CA SER A 197 -21.59 -12.38 14.47
C SER A 197 -22.39 -13.56 15.03
N VAL A 198 -23.64 -13.33 15.45
CA VAL A 198 -24.53 -14.40 15.95
C VAL A 198 -24.89 -15.35 14.81
N ARG A 199 -25.28 -14.84 13.65
CA ARG A 199 -25.75 -15.65 12.52
C ARG A 199 -24.65 -16.34 11.73
N MET A 200 -23.42 -15.84 11.81
CA MET A 200 -22.26 -16.47 11.17
C MET A 200 -21.57 -17.53 12.04
N LYS A 201 -21.90 -17.59 13.33
CA LYS A 201 -21.37 -18.61 14.27
C LYS A 201 -22.23 -19.88 14.35
N ASN A 202 -23.49 -19.81 13.91
CA ASN A 202 -24.39 -20.94 13.76
C ASN A 202 -24.26 -21.56 12.36
#